data_AF-A0A851UUY9-F1
#
_entry.id   AF-A0A851UUY9-F1
#
_cell.length_a   1.000
_cell.length_b   1.000
_cell.length_c   1.000
_cell.angle_alpha   90.00
_cell.angle_beta   90.00
_cell.angle_gamma   90.00
#
_symmetry.space_group_name_H-M   'P 1'
#
loop_
_entity.id
_entity.type
_entity.pdbx_description
1 polymer ?
#
loop_
_entity_poly.entity_id
_entity_poly.type
_entity_poly.pdbx_seq_one_letter_code
_entity_poly.pdbx_strand_id
1 'polypeptide(L)'
;FSGVLAHDVLRALLELQDALAAATAWAPGAGRNVSLQDVCYAPLNPAAPAVGDCAVSSVTQYFQNNRSRLALTAWQDGKEQGTVDWHDHLIYCVNSPLSFKDITALELSCMAEYGGP
;
A
#
# COMPACT_ATOMS: atom_id res chain seq x y z
N PHE A 1 17.33 -10.10 2.32
CA PHE A 1 16.63 -8.90 2.84
C PHE A 1 16.97 -8.70 4.31
N SER A 2 16.85 -7.47 4.83
CA SER A 2 16.93 -7.21 6.28
C SER A 2 15.70 -7.80 7.00
N GLY A 3 15.85 -8.19 8.27
CA GLY A 3 14.75 -8.74 9.07
C GLY A 3 13.59 -7.76 9.28
N VAL A 4 13.82 -6.44 9.15
CA VAL A 4 12.75 -5.42 9.16
C VAL A 4 11.78 -5.58 7.99
N LEU A 5 12.22 -6.20 6.89
CA LEU A 5 11.39 -6.48 5.73
C LEU A 5 10.88 -7.94 5.73
N ALA A 6 10.92 -8.65 6.86
CA ALA A 6 10.33 -9.98 6.91
C ALA A 6 8.82 -9.93 6.62
N HIS A 7 8.30 -10.93 5.91
CA HIS A 7 6.92 -10.93 5.42
C HIS A 7 5.88 -10.88 6.55
N ASP A 8 6.17 -11.48 7.71
CA ASP A 8 5.35 -11.39 8.92
C ASP A 8 5.35 -9.98 9.52
N VAL A 9 6.49 -9.28 9.51
CA VAL A 9 6.59 -7.87 9.90
C VAL A 9 5.77 -6.97 8.97
N LEU A 10 5.86 -7.17 7.66
CA LEU A 10 5.06 -6.41 6.68
C LEU A 10 3.54 -6.66 6.85
N ARG A 11 3.15 -7.88 7.18
CA ARG A 11 1.75 -8.22 7.50
C ARG A 11 1.27 -7.54 8.78
N ALA A 12 2.08 -7.56 9.84
CA ALA A 12 1.75 -6.88 11.09
C ALA A 12 1.67 -5.35 10.89
N LEU A 13 2.51 -4.79 10.01
CA LEU A 13 2.46 -3.38 9.63
C LEU A 13 1.15 -3.04 8.90
N LEU A 14 0.72 -3.86 7.93
CA LEU A 14 -0.59 -3.71 7.27
C LEU A 14 -1.75 -3.74 8.28
N GLU A 15 -1.73 -4.69 9.22
CA GLU A 15 -2.75 -4.80 10.28
C GLU A 15 -2.81 -3.55 11.16
N LEU A 16 -1.64 -3.02 11.53
CA LEU A 16 -1.55 -1.78 12.30
C LEU A 16 -2.08 -0.58 11.50
N GLN A 17 -1.73 -0.49 10.21
CA GLN A 17 -2.22 0.59 9.37
C GLN A 17 -3.74 0.54 9.18
N ASP A 18 -4.33 -0.64 8.96
CA ASP A 18 -5.77 -0.83 8.89
C ASP A 18 -6.46 -0.33 10.17
N ALA A 19 -5.90 -0.68 11.34
CA ALA A 19 -6.43 -0.25 12.64
C ALA A 19 -6.33 1.27 12.84
N LEU A 20 -5.23 1.89 12.44
CA LEU A 20 -5.05 3.34 12.50
C LEU A 20 -5.98 4.08 11.53
N ALA A 21 -6.17 3.55 10.32
CA ALA A 21 -7.05 4.12 9.30
C ALA A 21 -8.53 4.05 9.71
N ALA A 22 -8.92 3.01 10.43
CA ALA A 22 -10.27 2.83 10.97
C ALA A 22 -10.54 3.62 12.27
N ALA A 23 -9.52 4.26 12.85
CA ALA A 23 -9.67 4.98 14.11
C ALA A 23 -10.65 6.15 13.97
N THR A 24 -11.47 6.33 15.01
CA THR A 24 -12.39 7.46 15.12
C THR A 24 -12.24 8.13 16.48
N ALA A 25 -12.53 9.43 16.53
CA ALA A 25 -12.47 10.22 17.76
C ALA A 25 -13.71 11.11 17.87
N TRP A 26 -14.27 11.24 19.07
CA TRP A 26 -15.34 12.19 19.33
C TRP A 26 -14.79 13.62 19.26
N ALA A 27 -15.35 14.46 18.37
CA ALA A 27 -14.97 15.85 18.23
C ALA A 27 -16.11 16.76 18.73
N PRO A 28 -16.00 17.35 19.94
CA PRO A 28 -17.06 18.19 20.50
C PRO A 28 -17.46 19.36 19.60
N GLY A 29 -16.51 19.98 18.91
CA GLY A 29 -16.78 21.08 17.99
C GLY A 29 -17.57 20.69 16.73
N ALA A 30 -17.50 19.42 16.31
CA ALA A 30 -18.27 18.90 15.19
C ALA A 30 -19.56 18.19 15.62
N GLY A 31 -19.73 17.93 16.92
CA GLY A 31 -20.87 17.18 17.47
C GLY A 31 -20.97 15.73 16.97
N ARG A 32 -19.87 15.14 16.48
CA ARG A 32 -19.83 13.78 15.91
C ARG A 32 -18.46 13.14 16.10
N ASN A 33 -18.40 11.82 15.85
CA ASN A 33 -17.12 11.16 15.63
C ASN A 33 -16.52 11.62 14.29
N VAL A 34 -15.24 11.95 14.32
CA VAL A 34 -14.41 12.22 13.14
C VAL A 34 -13.53 11.01 12.87
N SER A 35 -13.30 10.74 11.60
CA SER A 35 -12.49 9.65 11.05
C SER A 35 -11.31 10.23 10.26
N LEU A 36 -10.40 9.37 9.80
CA LEU A 36 -9.23 9.81 9.02
C LEU A 36 -9.63 10.63 7.77
N GLN A 37 -10.60 10.14 7.00
CA GLN A 37 -11.08 10.82 5.77
C GLN A 37 -11.71 12.20 6.03
N ASP A 38 -12.13 12.51 7.26
CA ASP A 38 -12.69 13.83 7.59
C ASP A 38 -11.61 14.92 7.69
N VAL A 39 -10.35 14.55 7.89
CA VAL A 39 -9.26 15.48 8.24
C VAL A 39 -7.99 15.27 7.41
N CYS A 40 -7.88 14.18 6.66
CA CYS A 40 -6.67 13.84 5.94
C CYS A 40 -6.43 14.75 4.73
N TYR A 41 -5.17 14.85 4.32
CA TYR A 41 -4.81 15.41 3.03
C TYR A 41 -5.03 14.35 1.94
N ALA A 42 -5.82 14.68 0.92
CA ALA A 42 -6.10 13.83 -0.24
C ALA A 42 -5.77 14.58 -1.55
N PRO A 43 -4.66 14.23 -2.23
CA PRO A 43 -4.17 15.02 -3.36
C PRO A 43 -5.04 14.91 -4.62
N LEU A 44 -5.66 13.75 -4.87
CA LEU A 44 -6.42 13.49 -6.10
C LEU A 44 -7.94 13.71 -5.93
N ASN A 45 -8.48 13.46 -4.74
CA ASN A 45 -9.91 13.61 -4.45
C ASN A 45 -10.15 14.46 -3.18
N PRO A 46 -9.86 15.78 -3.23
CA PRO A 46 -9.87 16.63 -2.04
C PRO A 46 -11.26 16.99 -1.49
N ALA A 47 -12.33 16.89 -2.30
CA ALA A 47 -13.65 17.36 -1.91
C ALA A 47 -14.46 16.34 -1.09
N ALA A 48 -14.27 15.05 -1.37
CA ALA A 48 -14.96 13.96 -0.71
C ALA A 48 -14.09 12.70 -0.72
N PRO A 49 -12.96 12.70 0.02
CA PRO A 49 -12.04 11.59 0.02
C PRO A 49 -12.65 10.35 0.68
N ALA A 50 -12.39 9.18 0.10
CA ALA A 50 -12.44 7.93 0.82
C ALA A 50 -11.15 7.75 1.66
N VAL A 51 -11.12 6.78 2.57
CA VAL A 51 -9.91 6.46 3.36
C VAL A 51 -8.70 6.19 2.48
N GLY A 52 -8.88 5.49 1.34
CA GLY A 52 -7.80 5.21 0.39
C GLY A 52 -7.31 6.43 -0.39
N ASP A 53 -8.04 7.55 -0.38
CA ASP A 53 -7.56 8.81 -0.99
C ASP A 53 -6.62 9.58 -0.06
N CYS A 54 -6.55 9.20 1.23
CA CYS A 54 -5.68 9.84 2.21
C CYS A 54 -4.20 9.54 1.94
N ALA A 55 -3.37 10.57 1.93
CA ALA A 55 -1.93 10.44 1.72
C ALA A 55 -1.23 9.77 2.91
N VAL A 56 -1.11 8.44 2.87
CA VAL A 56 -0.37 7.62 3.84
C VAL A 56 0.83 6.99 3.15
N SER A 57 2.04 7.41 3.52
CA SER A 57 3.29 6.86 2.94
C SER A 57 3.87 5.74 3.80
N SER A 58 4.04 4.56 3.20
CA SER A 58 4.61 3.36 3.82
C SER A 58 5.11 2.41 2.74
N VAL A 59 6.03 1.48 3.07
CA VAL A 59 6.49 0.42 2.15
C VAL A 59 5.34 -0.47 1.64
N THR A 60 4.28 -0.59 2.44
CA THR A 60 3.06 -1.34 2.12
C THR A 60 2.24 -0.70 1.01
N GLN A 61 2.49 0.56 0.65
CA GLN A 61 1.82 1.23 -0.47
C GLN A 61 2.23 0.68 -1.83
N TYR A 62 3.41 0.07 -1.97
CA TYR A 62 3.76 -0.67 -3.19
C TYR A 62 2.77 -1.83 -3.45
N PHE A 63 2.16 -2.35 -2.38
CA PHE A 63 1.10 -3.35 -2.46
C PHE A 63 -0.29 -2.73 -2.30
N GLN A 64 -0.41 -1.40 -2.38
CA GLN A 64 -1.63 -0.61 -2.21
C GLN A 64 -2.40 -0.99 -0.94
N ASN A 65 -1.67 -1.17 0.17
CA ASN A 65 -2.17 -1.63 1.46
C ASN A 65 -3.01 -2.94 1.39
N ASN A 66 -2.79 -3.75 0.36
CA ASN A 66 -3.62 -4.93 0.09
C ASN A 66 -2.89 -6.23 0.46
N ARG A 67 -3.42 -6.94 1.46
CA ARG A 67 -2.87 -8.21 1.95
C ARG A 67 -2.79 -9.29 0.88
N SER A 68 -3.74 -9.34 -0.03
CA SER A 68 -3.75 -10.32 -1.13
C SER A 68 -2.67 -10.03 -2.15
N ARG A 69 -2.34 -8.75 -2.40
CA ARG A 69 -1.21 -8.36 -3.26
C ARG A 69 0.14 -8.71 -2.62
N LEU A 70 0.30 -8.46 -1.31
CA LEU A 70 1.51 -8.85 -0.58
C LEU A 70 1.73 -10.37 -0.57
N ALA A 71 0.65 -11.15 -0.50
CA ALA A 71 0.73 -12.63 -0.47
C ALA A 71 0.77 -13.26 -1.88
N LEU A 72 0.74 -12.46 -2.94
CA LEU A 72 0.67 -12.96 -4.31
C LEU A 72 1.99 -13.61 -4.72
N THR A 73 1.90 -14.73 -5.41
CA THR A 73 3.03 -15.38 -6.08
C THR A 73 2.61 -15.76 -7.50
N ALA A 74 3.56 -15.78 -8.42
CA ALA A 74 3.32 -16.19 -9.80
C ALA A 74 4.52 -16.94 -10.35
N TRP A 75 4.28 -17.83 -11.31
CA TRP A 75 5.36 -18.44 -12.08
C TRP A 75 5.73 -17.53 -13.24
N GLN A 76 7.03 -17.24 -13.37
CA GLN A 76 7.57 -16.44 -14.46
C GLN A 76 8.44 -17.28 -15.37
N ASP A 77 8.14 -17.23 -16.67
CA ASP A 77 8.98 -17.79 -17.73
C ASP A 77 9.80 -16.67 -18.40
N GLY A 78 11.05 -16.95 -18.78
CA GLY A 78 11.90 -15.97 -19.45
C GLY A 78 13.38 -16.11 -19.10
N LYS A 79 14.09 -14.98 -19.03
CA LYS A 79 15.54 -14.95 -18.72
C LYS A 79 15.86 -15.45 -17.31
N GLU A 80 15.01 -15.10 -16.34
CA GLU A 80 15.07 -15.62 -14.98
C GLU A 80 13.76 -16.36 -14.72
N GLN A 81 13.81 -17.69 -14.91
CA GLN A 81 12.67 -18.57 -14.73
C GLN A 81 12.53 -18.96 -13.25
N GLY A 82 11.33 -18.83 -12.70
CA GLY A 82 11.05 -19.20 -11.32
C GLY A 82 9.76 -18.60 -10.76
N THR A 83 9.49 -18.89 -9.48
CA THR A 83 8.41 -18.24 -8.75
C THR A 83 8.83 -16.85 -8.35
N VAL A 84 8.08 -15.85 -8.78
CA VAL A 84 8.20 -14.46 -8.32
C VAL A 84 7.21 -14.19 -7.19
N ASP A 85 7.61 -13.33 -6.26
CA ASP A 85 6.80 -12.95 -5.10
C ASP A 85 6.99 -11.47 -4.72
N TRP A 86 6.54 -11.10 -3.52
CA TRP A 86 6.61 -9.73 -3.03
C TRP A 86 8.03 -9.15 -2.99
N HIS A 87 9.08 -9.97 -2.88
CA HIS A 87 10.46 -9.49 -2.88
C HIS A 87 10.82 -8.88 -4.23
N ASP A 88 10.45 -9.54 -5.33
CA ASP A 88 10.74 -9.10 -6.69
C ASP A 88 9.99 -7.81 -7.01
N HIS A 89 8.71 -7.77 -6.67
CA HIS A 89 7.88 -6.57 -6.81
C HIS A 89 8.47 -5.38 -6.01
N LEU A 90 8.84 -5.61 -4.74
CA LEU A 90 9.40 -4.55 -3.91
C LEU A 90 10.73 -4.02 -4.48
N ILE A 91 11.63 -4.91 -4.91
CA ILE A 91 12.91 -4.51 -5.55
C ILE A 91 12.63 -3.69 -6.80
N TYR A 92 11.68 -4.12 -7.63
CA TYR A 92 11.33 -3.40 -8.85
C TYR A 92 10.83 -1.99 -8.52
N CYS A 93 9.87 -1.85 -7.60
CA CYS A 93 9.26 -0.56 -7.30
C CYS A 93 10.20 0.41 -6.59
N VAL A 94 11.09 -0.04 -5.72
CA VAL A 94 12.11 0.83 -5.11
C VAL A 94 13.08 1.38 -6.17
N ASN A 95 13.34 0.64 -7.25
CA ASN A 95 14.18 1.09 -8.36
C ASN A 95 13.41 1.86 -9.45
N SER A 96 12.08 1.73 -9.52
CA SER A 96 11.23 2.33 -10.56
C SER A 96 9.85 2.72 -10.00
N PRO A 97 9.80 3.69 -9.05
CA PRO A 97 8.59 3.97 -8.27
C PRO A 97 7.44 4.57 -9.12
N LEU A 98 7.75 5.18 -10.26
CA LEU A 98 6.77 5.74 -11.20
C LEU A 98 6.11 4.69 -12.11
N SER A 99 6.40 3.40 -11.93
CA SER A 99 5.86 2.36 -12.80
C SER A 99 4.42 2.02 -12.48
N PHE A 100 3.56 2.03 -13.50
CA PHE A 100 2.16 1.60 -13.38
C PHE A 100 2.01 0.08 -13.35
N LYS A 101 3.05 -0.66 -13.71
CA LYS A 101 3.05 -2.12 -13.78
C LYS A 101 4.48 -2.65 -13.70
N ASP A 102 4.76 -3.54 -12.76
CA ASP A 102 6.03 -4.24 -12.67
C ASP A 102 6.27 -5.14 -13.89
N ILE A 103 7.53 -5.50 -14.08
CA ILE A 103 7.95 -6.36 -15.20
C ILE A 103 7.84 -7.85 -14.89
N THR A 104 7.34 -8.19 -13.70
CA THR A 104 7.22 -9.58 -13.26
C THR A 104 5.89 -10.18 -13.71
N ALA A 105 5.73 -11.49 -13.53
CA ALA A 105 4.44 -12.14 -13.75
C ALA A 105 3.33 -11.70 -12.75
N LEU A 106 3.65 -10.91 -11.72
CA LEU A 106 2.67 -10.35 -10.77
C LEU A 106 1.89 -9.17 -11.37
N GLU A 107 2.51 -8.42 -12.27
CA GLU A 107 1.90 -7.30 -13.00
C GLU A 107 1.30 -6.20 -12.09
N LEU A 108 1.90 -5.96 -10.93
CA LEU A 108 1.38 -5.00 -9.93
C LEU A 108 1.88 -3.58 -10.18
N SER A 109 1.07 -2.57 -9.81
CA SER A 109 1.47 -1.16 -9.84
C SER A 109 2.47 -0.83 -8.72
N CYS A 110 3.38 0.11 -8.94
CA CYS A 110 4.22 0.67 -7.89
C CYS A 110 3.63 1.92 -7.23
N MET A 111 2.52 2.43 -7.76
CA MET A 111 1.82 3.59 -7.20
C MET A 111 1.07 3.21 -5.93
N ALA A 112 1.06 4.10 -4.94
CA ALA A 112 0.20 4.01 -3.77
C ALA A 112 -1.29 3.99 -4.15
N GLU A 113 -2.14 3.51 -3.25
CA GLU A 113 -3.60 3.48 -3.50
C GLU A 113 -4.20 4.88 -3.71
N TYR A 114 -3.64 5.92 -3.09
CA TYR A 114 -4.03 7.32 -3.27
C TYR A 114 -3.50 7.93 -4.59
N GLY A 115 -2.80 7.15 -5.42
CA GLY A 115 -2.31 7.53 -6.74
C GLY A 115 -1.02 8.34 -6.77
N GLY A 116 -0.27 8.40 -5.66
CA GLY A 116 1.10 8.94 -5.64
C GLY A 116 2.17 7.87 -5.79
N PRO A 117 3.38 8.22 -6.27
CA PRO A 117 4.53 7.33 -6.28
C PRO A 117 5.31 7.32 -4.96
#